data_AF-A0A8S0RM90-F1
#
_entry.id   AF-A0A8S0RM90-F1
#
_cell.length_a   1.000
_cell.length_b   1.000
_cell.length_c   1.000
_cell.angle_alpha   90.00
_cell.angle_beta   90.00
_cell.angle_gamma   90.00
#
_symmetry.space_group_name_H-M   'P 1'
#
loop_
_entity.id
_entity.type
_entity.pdbx_description
1 polymer ?
#
loop_
_entity_poly.entity_id
_entity_poly.type
_entity_poly.pdbx_seq_one_letter_code
_entity_poly.pdbx_strand_id
1 'polypeptide(L)'
;MQASDRFNINSQLEHLQAKYVGTGHADMNRFEWAVNIQRDSYASYVGHYPMLAYFAVAENESIGRERYNFIKCFCPVVFHLREKMTELEPTEILDTGS
;
A
#
# COMPACT_ATOMS: atom_id res chain seq x y z
N MET A 1 19.64 -24.41 -19.06
CA MET A 1 19.79 -23.16 -18.29
C MET A 1 20.20 -23.54 -16.88
N GLN A 2 21.35 -23.05 -16.41
CA GLN A 2 21.88 -23.41 -15.09
C GLN A 2 20.99 -22.80 -13.99
N ALA A 3 20.87 -23.47 -12.85
CA ALA A 3 20.09 -22.98 -11.72
C ALA A 3 20.60 -21.63 -11.18
N SER A 4 21.90 -21.35 -11.35
CA SER A 4 22.55 -20.07 -11.03
C SER A 4 21.94 -18.87 -11.76
N ASP A 5 21.56 -19.03 -13.03
CA ASP A 5 20.94 -17.97 -13.82
C ASP A 5 19.56 -17.60 -13.27
N ARG A 6 18.82 -18.58 -12.73
CA ARG A 6 17.48 -18.39 -12.15
C ARG A 6 17.54 -17.60 -10.84
N PHE A 7 18.51 -17.89 -9.97
CA PHE A 7 18.71 -17.13 -8.73
C PHE A 7 19.13 -15.68 -9.02
N ASN A 8 19.99 -15.47 -10.02
CA ASN A 8 20.42 -14.13 -10.43
C ASN A 8 19.27 -13.27 -11.00
N ILE A 9 18.33 -13.88 -11.72
CA ILE A 9 17.14 -13.18 -12.24
C ILE A 9 16.21 -12.75 -11.09
N ASN A 10 16.00 -13.61 -10.09
CA ASN A 10 15.12 -13.29 -8.96
C ASN A 10 15.69 -12.16 -8.09
N SER A 11 17.00 -12.17 -7.79
CA SER A 11 17.62 -11.09 -7.02
C SER A 11 17.55 -9.72 -7.70
N GLN A 12 17.61 -9.67 -9.05
CA GLN A 12 17.43 -8.43 -9.80
C GLN A 12 15.99 -7.92 -9.75
N LEU A 13 15.00 -8.82 -9.79
CA LEU A 13 13.59 -8.47 -9.68
C LEU A 13 13.24 -7.95 -8.29
N GLU A 14 13.71 -8.60 -7.23
CA GLU A 14 13.54 -8.15 -5.84
C GLU A 14 14.19 -6.78 -5.60
N HIS A 15 15.38 -6.55 -6.18
CA HIS A 15 16.05 -5.25 -6.11
C HIS A 15 15.22 -4.12 -6.76
N LEU A 16 14.59 -4.39 -7.91
CA LEU A 16 13.72 -3.42 -8.57
C LEU A 16 12.43 -3.19 -7.80
N GLN A 17 11.83 -4.25 -7.23
CA GLN A 17 10.63 -4.17 -6.40
C GLN A 17 10.87 -3.37 -5.11
N ALA A 18 12.06 -3.48 -4.50
CA ALA A 18 12.44 -2.68 -3.35
C ALA A 18 12.61 -1.18 -3.68
N LYS A 19 12.95 -0.85 -4.94
CA LYS A 19 13.15 0.53 -5.39
C LYS A 19 11.84 1.27 -5.68
N TYR A 20 10.83 0.56 -6.18
CA TYR A 20 9.55 1.13 -6.59
C TYR A 20 8.41 0.57 -5.74
N VAL A 21 8.06 1.34 -4.70
CA VAL A 21 6.95 1.02 -3.79
C VAL A 21 5.64 0.87 -4.57
N GLY A 22 4.91 -0.22 -4.34
CA GLY A 22 3.65 -0.53 -5.04
C GLY A 22 3.77 -1.48 -6.22
N THR A 23 5.00 -1.91 -6.58
CA THR A 23 5.20 -2.93 -7.62
C THR A 23 4.73 -4.30 -7.10
N GLY A 24 3.65 -4.83 -7.68
CA GLY A 24 3.10 -6.11 -7.26
C GLY A 24 3.96 -7.32 -7.63
N HIS A 25 3.78 -8.42 -6.92
CA HIS A 25 4.33 -9.75 -7.24
C HIS A 25 3.22 -10.81 -7.17
N ALA A 26 3.50 -12.01 -7.72
CA ALA A 26 2.49 -13.08 -7.84
C ALA A 26 1.93 -13.53 -6.49
N ASP A 27 2.73 -13.46 -5.43
CA ASP A 27 2.35 -13.86 -4.07
C ASP A 27 1.83 -12.69 -3.20
N MET A 28 1.55 -11.53 -3.79
CA MET A 28 1.07 -10.36 -3.06
C MET A 28 -0.32 -10.61 -2.50
N ASN A 29 -0.50 -10.32 -1.21
CA ASN A 29 -1.80 -10.50 -0.57
C ASN A 29 -2.80 -9.43 -1.04
N ARG A 30 -4.08 -9.79 -1.11
CA ARG A 30 -5.17 -8.85 -1.48
C ARG A 30 -5.17 -7.60 -0.60
N PHE A 31 -4.83 -7.76 0.66
CA PHE A 31 -4.74 -6.66 1.61
C PHE A 31 -3.60 -5.68 1.29
N GLU A 32 -2.40 -6.19 1.00
CA GLU A 32 -1.25 -5.34 0.63
C GLU A 32 -1.52 -4.58 -0.68
N TRP A 33 -2.16 -5.24 -1.64
CA TRP A 33 -2.61 -4.60 -2.86
C TRP A 33 -3.62 -3.47 -2.57
N ALA A 34 -4.65 -3.74 -1.76
CA ALA A 34 -5.66 -2.74 -1.42
C ALA A 34 -5.05 -1.52 -0.72
N VAL A 35 -4.10 -1.73 0.20
CA VAL A 35 -3.38 -0.63 0.87
C VAL A 35 -2.55 0.19 -0.12
N ASN A 36 -1.89 -0.46 -1.10
CA ASN A 36 -1.17 0.26 -2.15
C ASN A 36 -2.09 1.10 -3.04
N ILE A 37 -3.26 0.59 -3.43
CA ILE A 37 -4.24 1.36 -4.20
C ILE A 37 -4.78 2.54 -3.39
N GLN A 38 -5.10 2.31 -2.12
CA GLN A 38 -5.57 3.35 -1.21
C GLN A 38 -4.52 4.46 -1.06
N ARG A 39 -3.24 4.09 -0.90
CA ARG A 39 -2.10 5.02 -0.87
C ARG A 39 -2.06 5.95 -2.07
N ASP A 40 -2.07 5.37 -3.26
CA ASP A 40 -1.91 6.12 -4.50
C ASP A 40 -3.12 7.01 -4.77
N SER A 41 -4.32 6.57 -4.35
CA SER A 41 -5.54 7.36 -4.41
C SER A 41 -5.45 8.61 -3.52
N TYR A 42 -5.08 8.47 -2.24
CA TYR A 42 -4.95 9.62 -1.33
C TYR A 42 -3.80 10.56 -1.71
N ALA A 43 -2.68 10.02 -2.20
CA ALA A 43 -1.59 10.83 -2.74
C ALA A 43 -2.08 11.72 -3.89
N SER A 44 -2.93 11.17 -4.77
CA SER A 44 -3.56 11.92 -5.85
C SER A 44 -4.53 12.98 -5.32
N TYR A 45 -5.35 12.67 -4.30
CA TYR A 45 -6.29 13.65 -3.71
C TYR A 45 -5.58 14.86 -3.12
N VAL A 46 -4.42 14.67 -2.48
CA VAL A 46 -3.61 15.76 -1.91
C VAL A 46 -2.80 16.50 -2.98
N GLY A 47 -2.33 15.80 -4.02
CA GLY A 47 -1.56 16.36 -5.12
C GLY A 47 -2.39 17.21 -6.09
N HIS A 48 -3.66 16.86 -6.28
CA HIS A 48 -4.58 17.58 -7.16
C HIS A 48 -5.48 18.54 -6.38
N TYR A 49 -5.16 19.84 -6.46
CA TYR A 49 -5.95 20.91 -5.85
C TYR A 49 -7.48 20.83 -6.07
N PRO A 50 -8.01 20.56 -7.28
CA PRO A 50 -9.47 20.49 -7.47
C PRO A 50 -10.11 19.31 -6.71
N MET A 51 -9.42 18.19 -6.58
CA MET A 51 -9.91 17.04 -5.80
C MET A 51 -9.92 17.38 -4.31
N LEU A 52 -8.83 17.97 -3.80
CA LEU A 52 -8.75 18.40 -2.41
C LEU A 52 -9.85 19.43 -2.07
N ALA A 53 -10.10 20.39 -2.96
CA ALA A 53 -11.14 21.40 -2.79
C ALA A 53 -12.55 20.78 -2.79
N TYR A 54 -12.79 19.79 -3.65
CA TYR A 54 -14.07 19.06 -3.67
C TYR A 54 -14.35 18.37 -2.33
N PHE A 55 -13.37 17.67 -1.76
CA PHE A 55 -13.53 17.02 -0.45
C PHE A 55 -13.69 18.04 0.68
N ALA A 56 -12.95 19.15 0.65
CA ALA A 56 -13.08 20.22 1.65
C ALA A 56 -14.48 20.85 1.66
N VAL A 57 -15.09 21.03 0.48
CA VAL A 57 -16.47 21.53 0.38
C VAL A 57 -17.48 20.49 0.85
N ALA A 58 -17.28 19.22 0.50
CA ALA A 58 -18.17 18.13 0.91
C ALA A 58 -18.19 17.90 2.43
N GLU A 59 -17.02 17.92 3.07
CA GLU A 59 -16.87 17.76 4.53
C GLU A 59 -17.07 19.07 5.31
N ASN A 60 -17.22 20.19 4.61
CA ASN A 60 -17.35 21.53 5.19
C ASN A 60 -16.17 21.88 6.14
N GLU A 61 -14.97 21.47 5.76
CA GLU A 61 -13.74 21.69 6.52
C GLU A 61 -12.74 22.54 5.75
N SER A 62 -11.80 23.13 6.48
CA SER A 62 -10.74 23.92 5.81
C SER A 62 -9.84 23.01 4.97
N ILE A 63 -9.44 23.48 3.78
CA ILE A 63 -8.53 22.76 2.85
C ILE A 63 -7.25 22.30 3.57
N GLY A 64 -6.74 23.11 4.51
CA GLY A 64 -5.56 22.76 5.31
C GLY A 64 -5.79 21.61 6.29
N ARG A 65 -6.99 21.53 6.90
CA ARG A 65 -7.37 20.44 7.79
C ARG A 65 -7.60 19.14 7.02
N GLU A 66 -8.28 19.19 5.88
CA GLU A 66 -8.46 18.00 5.03
C GLU A 66 -7.12 17.47 4.51
N ARG A 67 -6.22 18.36 4.09
CA ARG A 67 -4.85 17.97 3.72
C ARG A 67 -4.11 17.31 4.88
N TYR A 68 -4.22 17.86 6.09
CA TYR A 68 -3.62 17.26 7.27
C TYR A 68 -4.25 15.90 7.60
N ASN A 69 -5.57 15.77 7.47
CA ASN A 69 -6.32 14.54 7.69
C ASN A 69 -5.85 13.43 6.73
N PHE A 70 -5.78 13.73 5.43
CA PHE A 70 -5.28 12.79 4.42
C PHE A 70 -3.82 12.39 4.62
N ILE A 71 -2.95 13.29 5.09
CA ILE A 71 -1.55 12.97 5.40
C ILE A 71 -1.44 12.12 6.70
N LYS A 72 -2.29 12.40 7.70
CA LYS A 72 -2.25 11.76 9.02
C LYS A 72 -2.83 10.36 9.05
N CYS A 73 -3.91 10.10 8.33
CA CYS A 73 -4.43 8.74 8.17
C CYS A 73 -3.44 7.83 7.42
N PHE A 74 -2.48 8.41 6.69
CA PHE A 74 -1.60 7.68 5.80
C PHE A 74 -0.23 7.29 6.40
N CYS A 75 0.36 8.16 7.22
CA CYS A 75 1.69 7.91 7.82
C CYS A 75 1.76 6.68 8.76
N PRO A 76 0.78 6.42 9.66
CA PRO A 76 0.87 5.29 10.59
C PRO A 76 0.38 3.96 10.01
N VAL A 77 -0.56 3.93 9.06
CA VAL A 77 -1.09 2.66 8.52
C VAL A 77 -0.02 1.89 7.74
N VAL A 78 0.81 2.58 6.96
CA VAL A 78 1.89 1.92 6.19
C VAL A 78 3.04 1.46 7.08
N PHE A 79 3.36 2.18 8.14
CA PHE A 79 4.48 1.85 9.03
C PHE A 79 4.10 0.77 10.07
N HIS A 80 2.89 0.85 10.62
CA HIS A 80 2.43 -0.05 11.69
C HIS A 80 2.04 -1.44 11.19
N LEU A 81 1.60 -1.57 9.93
CA LEU A 81 1.27 -2.88 9.35
C LEU A 81 2.52 -3.67 8.91
N ARG A 82 3.65 -3.01 8.67
CA ARG A 82 4.93 -3.68 8.38
C ARG A 82 5.46 -4.45 9.59
N GLU A 83 5.23 -3.98 10.81
CA GLU A 83 5.61 -4.71 12.04
C GLU A 83 4.62 -5.84 12.37
N LYS A 84 3.34 -5.71 12.05
CA LYS A 84 2.34 -6.75 12.37
C LYS A 84 2.31 -7.95 11.42
N MET A 85 2.85 -7.83 10.21
CA MET A 85 2.90 -8.95 9.24
C MET A 85 4.03 -9.96 9.50
N THR A 86 5.03 -9.63 10.32
CA THR A 86 6.09 -10.59 10.69
C THR A 86 5.69 -11.58 11.79
N GLU A 87 4.47 -11.49 12.33
CA GLU A 87 4.02 -12.29 13.49
C GLU A 87 2.85 -13.26 13.19
N LEU A 88 2.31 -13.29 11.97
CA LEU A 88 1.14 -14.12 11.66
C LEU A 88 1.52 -15.32 10.79
N GLU A 89 1.70 -16.48 11.43
CA GLU A 89 1.86 -17.78 10.79
C GLU A 89 0.63 -18.14 9.91
N PRO A 90 0.83 -18.63 8.67
CA PRO A 90 -0.23 -18.84 7.70
C PRO A 90 -0.90 -20.22 7.82
N THR A 91 -1.73 -20.46 8.84
CA THR A 91 -2.54 -21.69 8.90
C THR A 91 -3.92 -21.54 9.56
N GLU A 92 -4.76 -20.54 9.25
CA GLU A 92 -6.19 -20.58 9.64
C GLU A 92 -7.12 -19.80 8.67
N ILE A 93 -7.07 -20.07 7.35
CA ILE A 93 -7.99 -19.43 6.36
C ILE A 93 -8.86 -20.44 5.58
N LEU A 94 -8.90 -21.73 5.97
CA LEU A 94 -9.73 -22.73 5.27
C LEU A 94 -10.94 -23.32 6.02
N ASP A 95 -11.23 -22.95 7.27
CA ASP A 95 -12.30 -23.61 8.05
C ASP A 95 -13.46 -22.70 8.53
N THR A 96 -13.90 -21.72 7.72
CA THR A 96 -15.21 -21.06 7.95
C THR A 96 -16.02 -20.97 6.67
N GLY A 97 -16.33 -22.14 6.11
CA GLY A 97 -17.15 -22.28 4.91
C GLY A 97 -17.85 -23.63 4.86
N SER A 98 -18.61 -23.96 5.90
CA SER A 98 -19.72 -24.94 5.88
C SER A 98 -20.67 -24.69 7.04
#